data_AF-A0A193CD50-F1
#
_entry.id   AF-A0A193CD50-F1
#
_cell.length_a   1.000
_cell.length_b   1.000
_cell.length_c   1.000
_cell.angle_alpha   90.00
_cell.angle_beta   90.00
_cell.angle_gamma   90.00
#
_symmetry.space_group_name_H-M   'P 1'
#
loop_
_entity.id
_entity.type
_entity.pdbx_description
1 polymer ?
#
loop_
_entity_poly.entity_id
_entity_poly.type
_entity_poly.pdbx_seq_one_letter_code
_entity_poly.pdbx_strand_id
1 'polypeptide(L)' 'GVWNKAFVGDFKEGHNLFVAGKTVDEAAFVEKETFGLVKWWNIELKDKTP' A
#
# COMPACT_ATOMS: atom_id res chain seq x y z
N GLY A 1 -0.58 7.14 6.67
CA GLY A 1 0.02 7.21 5.32
C GLY A 1 -0.30 8.56 4.71
N VAL A 2 0.70 9.25 4.17
CA VAL A 2 0.52 10.54 3.50
C VAL A 2 0.65 10.28 2.00
N TRP A 3 -0.43 9.84 1.36
CA TRP A 3 -0.51 9.71 -0.10
C TRP A 3 -1.85 10.24 -0.59
N ASN A 4 -1.93 10.55 -1.88
CA ASN A 4 -3.15 11.06 -2.49
C ASN A 4 -4.12 9.91 -2.76
N LYS A 5 -5.12 9.72 -1.89
CA LYS A 5 -6.16 8.66 -2.03
C LYS A 5 -7.03 8.80 -3.28
N ALA A 6 -7.18 10.01 -3.83
CA ALA A 6 -7.95 10.23 -5.04
C ALA A 6 -7.24 9.70 -6.28
N PHE A 7 -5.90 9.66 -6.26
CA PHE A 7 -5.07 9.22 -7.38
C PHE A 7 -4.51 7.80 -7.18
N VAL A 8 -3.92 7.53 -6.02
CA VAL A 8 -3.29 6.24 -5.71
C VAL A 8 -4.34 5.18 -5.36
N GLY A 9 -5.36 5.56 -4.60
CA GLY A 9 -6.34 4.62 -4.05
C GLY A 9 -6.27 4.51 -2.54
N ASP A 10 -7.04 3.57 -1.99
CA ASP A 10 -7.17 3.38 -0.55
C ASP A 10 -7.43 1.91 -0.19
N PHE A 11 -7.24 1.58 1.08
CA PHE A 11 -7.61 0.26 1.60
C PHE A 11 -9.12 0.11 1.65
N LYS A 12 -9.62 -1.11 1.39
CA LYS A 12 -11.06 -1.43 1.43
C LYS A 12 -11.69 -1.12 2.80
N GLU A 13 -10.95 -1.38 3.86
CA GLU A 13 -11.40 -1.11 5.24
C GLU A 13 -11.08 0.32 5.70
N GLY A 14 -10.51 1.18 4.84
CA GLY A 14 -10.15 2.56 5.17
C GLY A 14 -9.00 2.72 6.18
N HIS A 15 -8.52 1.62 6.75
CA HIS A 15 -7.38 1.57 7.66
C HIS A 15 -6.08 1.35 6.89
N ASN A 16 -5.02 2.09 7.26
CA ASN A 16 -3.71 1.92 6.66
C ASN A 16 -3.04 0.62 7.14
N LEU A 17 -2.85 -0.34 6.24
CA LEU A 17 -2.18 -1.61 6.55
C LEU A 17 -0.66 -1.60 6.25
N PHE A 18 -0.13 -0.52 5.66
CA PHE A 18 1.31 -0.40 5.44
C PHE A 18 2.05 -0.20 6.77
N VAL A 19 2.69 -1.28 7.23
CA VAL A 19 3.49 -1.34 8.47
C VAL A 19 4.85 -1.93 8.12
N ALA A 20 5.93 -1.24 8.51
CA ALA A 20 7.29 -1.69 8.24
C ALA A 20 7.52 -3.15 8.67
N GLY A 21 8.22 -3.91 7.83
CA GLY A 21 8.50 -5.34 7.98
C GLY A 21 7.31 -6.27 7.73
N LYS A 22 6.09 -5.74 7.51
CA LYS A 22 4.89 -6.56 7.27
C LYS A 22 4.46 -6.51 5.81
N THR A 23 4.07 -7.68 5.31
CA THR A 23 3.41 -7.80 4.00
C THR A 23 1.94 -7.40 4.11
N VAL A 24 1.41 -6.89 3.01
CA VAL A 24 0.03 -6.44 2.84
C VAL A 24 -0.61 -7.27 1.74
N ASP A 25 -1.87 -7.66 1.90
CA ASP A 25 -2.61 -8.37 0.86
C ASP A 25 -2.93 -7.40 -0.30
N GLU A 26 -2.56 -7.76 -1.52
CA GLU A 26 -2.85 -6.97 -2.73
C GLU A 26 -4.36 -6.79 -2.93
N ALA A 27 -5.18 -7.76 -2.52
CA ALA A 27 -6.63 -7.68 -2.60
C ALA A 27 -7.25 -6.74 -1.55
N ALA A 28 -6.51 -6.32 -0.52
CA ALA A 28 -6.98 -5.40 0.51
C ALA A 28 -6.90 -3.93 0.06
N PHE A 29 -6.16 -3.62 -1.00
CA PHE A 29 -5.99 -2.26 -1.51
C PHE A 29 -6.70 -2.10 -2.87
N VAL A 30 -7.40 -0.99 -3.04
CA VAL A 30 -8.05 -0.65 -4.31
C VAL A 30 -7.30 0.51 -4.92
N GLU A 31 -6.48 0.20 -5.92
CA GLU A 31 -5.78 1.21 -6.72
C GLU A 31 -6.74 1.91 -7.68
N LYS A 32 -6.47 3.18 -7.97
CA LYS A 32 -7.24 3.97 -8.94
C LYS A 32 -6.46 4.19 -10.23
N GLU A 33 -5.43 5.03 -10.16
CA GLU A 33 -4.57 5.39 -11.29
C GLU A 33 -3.16 4.76 -11.20
N THR A 34 -2.93 3.95 -10.16
CA THR A 34 -1.67 3.22 -9.96
C THR A 34 -1.85 1.73 -10.17
N PHE A 35 -0.74 1.02 -10.33
CA PHE A 35 -0.73 -0.43 -10.42
C PHE A 35 0.49 -1.01 -9.70
N GLY A 36 0.25 -1.98 -8.82
CA GLY A 36 1.28 -2.73 -8.14
C GLY A 36 1.90 -2.04 -6.92
N LEU A 37 1.22 -1.05 -6.31
CA LEU A 37 1.74 -0.38 -5.11
C LEU A 37 1.96 -1.38 -3.95
N VAL A 38 1.00 -2.27 -3.70
CA VAL A 38 1.11 -3.29 -2.65
C VAL A 38 2.17 -4.34 -3.00
N LYS A 39 2.30 -4.68 -4.28
CA LYS A 39 3.36 -5.57 -4.76
C LYS A 39 4.74 -5.01 -4.46
N TRP A 40 4.95 -3.74 -4.80
CA TRP A 40 6.20 -3.04 -4.56
C TRP A 40 6.49 -2.92 -3.06
N TRP A 41 5.46 -2.65 -2.26
CA TRP A 41 5.56 -2.69 -0.80
C TRP A 41 6.09 -4.04 -0.30
N ASN A 42 5.48 -5.14 -0.75
CA ASN A 42 5.81 -6.49 -0.30
C ASN A 42 7.21 -6.95 -0.72
N ILE A 43 7.68 -6.54 -1.89
CA ILE A 43 8.98 -6.97 -2.42
C ILE A 43 10.12 -6.14 -1.85
N GLU A 44 9.92 -4.82 -1.68
CA GLU A 44 11.05 -3.92 -1.45
C GLU A 44 10.80 -2.83 -0.40
N LEU A 45 9.62 -2.20 -0.36
CA LEU A 45 9.43 -1.00 0.48
C LEU A 45 9.25 -1.32 1.97
N LYS A 46 8.71 -2.50 2.30
CA LYS A 46 8.42 -2.87 3.70
C LYS A 46 9.68 -2.92 4.58
N ASP A 47 10.83 -3.26 4.02
CA ASP A 47 12.09 -3.45 4.75
C ASP A 47 13.05 -2.24 4.65
N LYS A 48 12.70 -1.23 3.83
CA LYS A 48 13.47 0.01 3.69
C LYS A 48 13.00 1.07 4.69
N THR A 49 13.26 0.83 5.96
CA THR A 49 13.08 1.83 7.03
C THR A 49 14.27 2.81 7.06
N PRO A 50 14.05 4.11 7.34
CA PRO A 50 15.14 5.06 7.61
C PRO A 50 16.01 4.64 8.80
#